data_AF-A0A523I9X7-F1
#
_entry.id   AF-A0A523I9X7-F1
#
_cell.length_a   1.000
_cell.length_b   1.000
_cell.length_c   1.000
_cell.angle_alpha   90.00
_cell.angle_beta   90.00
_cell.angle_gamma   90.00
#
_symmetry.space_group_name_H-M   'P 1'
#
loop_
_entity.id
_entity.type
_entity.pdbx_description
1 polymer ?
#
loop_
_entity_poly.entity_id
_entity_poly.type
_entity_poly.pdbx_seq_one_letter_code
_entity_poly.pdbx_strand_id
1 'polypeptide(L)' 'MPDEAMWQELNRLIRDHPAKWVIWEGVPLPRIVTRLESLGIQSVVFDPCAGTPSQEDFLSTMKMNPVALKIAYGDS' A
#
# COMPACT_ATOMS: atom_id res chain seq x y z
N MET A 1 -8.37 -6.66 -9.53
CA MET A 1 -7.03 -7.18 -9.87
C MET A 1 -6.56 -6.36 -11.06
N PRO A 2 -5.39 -5.70 -11.03
CA PRO A 2 -4.99 -4.84 -12.13
C PRO A 2 -4.73 -5.64 -13.40
N ASP A 3 -5.18 -5.12 -14.54
CA ASP A 3 -4.85 -5.67 -15.86
C ASP A 3 -3.46 -5.19 -16.33
N GLU A 4 -3.01 -5.70 -17.47
CA GLU A 4 -1.68 -5.35 -18.00
C GLU A 4 -1.57 -3.86 -18.38
N ALA A 5 -2.65 -3.24 -18.83
CA ALA A 5 -2.64 -1.82 -19.17
C ALA A 5 -2.41 -0.95 -17.92
N MET A 6 -3.03 -1.30 -16.79
CA MET A 6 -2.80 -0.65 -15.50
C MET A 6 -1.35 -0.79 -15.03
N TRP A 7 -0.72 -1.95 -15.23
CA TRP A 7 0.69 -2.15 -14.89
C TRP A 7 1.64 -1.34 -15.77
N GLN A 8 1.34 -1.22 -17.07
CA GLN A 8 2.11 -0.37 -17.97
C GLN A 8 1.99 1.10 -17.60
N GLU A 9 0.81 1.54 -17.19
CA GLU A 9 0.60 2.90 -16.73
C GLU A 9 1.35 3.19 -15.43
N LEU A 10 1.30 2.27 -14.47
CA LEU A 10 2.10 2.36 -13.25
C LEU A 10 3.60 2.48 -13.58
N ASN A 11 4.11 1.67 -14.51
CA ASN A 11 5.51 1.75 -14.95
C ASN A 11 5.87 3.10 -15.60
N ARG A 12 4.93 3.78 -16.27
CA ARG A 12 5.15 5.14 -16.77
C ARG A 12 5.23 6.13 -15.62
N LEU A 13 4.24 6.09 -14.73
CA LEU A 13 4.18 6.98 -13.57
C LEU A 13 5.42 6.90 -12.70
N ILE A 14 5.97 5.70 -12.46
CA ILE A 14 7.15 5.54 -11.61
C ILE A 14 8.43 6.09 -12.25
N ARG A 15 8.53 6.07 -13.59
CA ARG A 15 9.68 6.68 -14.27
C ARG A 15 9.71 8.19 -14.08
N ASP A 16 8.55 8.82 -14.12
CA ASP A 16 8.41 10.27 -13.99
C ASP A 16 8.39 10.70 -12.51
N HIS A 17 7.88 9.82 -11.64
CA HIS A 17 7.76 10.00 -10.19
C HIS A 17 8.25 8.74 -9.49
N PRO A 18 9.51 8.67 -9.03
CA PRO A 18 10.13 7.45 -8.48
C PRO A 18 9.60 7.10 -7.09
N ALA A 19 8.30 6.77 -7.02
CA ALA A 19 7.60 6.36 -5.82
C ALA A 19 8.12 5.00 -5.36
N LYS A 20 8.40 4.89 -4.06
CA LYS A 20 8.90 3.66 -3.43
C LYS A 20 7.81 2.88 -2.69
N TRP A 21 6.62 3.45 -2.56
CA TRP A 21 5.55 2.92 -1.70
C TRP A 21 4.19 2.99 -2.38
N VAL A 22 3.39 1.93 -2.21
CA VAL A 22 1.92 1.96 -2.38
C VAL A 22 1.26 1.82 -1.01
N ILE A 23 0.35 2.74 -0.70
CA ILE A 23 -0.47 2.72 0.51
C ILE A 23 -1.83 2.12 0.14
N TRP A 24 -2.25 1.10 0.89
CA TRP A 24 -3.49 0.36 0.66
C TRP A 24 -4.48 0.56 1.79
N GLU A 25 -5.78 0.67 1.46
CA GLU A 25 -6.85 0.75 2.46
C GLU A 25 -7.23 -0.60 3.11
N GLY A 26 -6.63 -1.69 2.63
CA GLY A 26 -6.81 -3.04 3.15
C GLY A 26 -5.74 -3.98 2.59
N VAL A 27 -5.69 -5.21 3.08
CA VAL A 27 -4.63 -6.16 2.70
C VAL A 27 -4.74 -6.52 1.20
N PRO A 28 -3.76 -6.13 0.36
CA PRO A 28 -3.77 -6.48 -1.06
C PRO A 28 -3.52 -7.98 -1.25
N LEU A 29 -3.88 -8.48 -2.44
CA LEU A 29 -3.61 -9.87 -2.79
C LEU A 29 -2.08 -10.11 -2.88
N PRO A 30 -1.55 -11.25 -2.37
CA PRO A 30 -0.10 -11.50 -2.35
C PRO A 30 0.59 -11.34 -3.71
N ARG A 31 -0.06 -11.79 -4.79
CA ARG A 31 0.46 -11.64 -6.15
C ARG A 31 0.64 -10.19 -6.62
N ILE A 32 -0.15 -9.25 -6.07
CA ILE A 32 -0.02 -7.82 -6.37
C ILE A 32 1.23 -7.28 -5.66
N VAL A 33 1.41 -7.65 -4.39
CA VAL A 33 2.60 -7.26 -3.60
C VAL A 33 3.87 -7.75 -4.26
N THR A 34 3.95 -9.03 -4.62
CA THR A 34 5.13 -9.60 -5.30
C THR A 34 5.45 -8.88 -6.61
N ARG A 35 4.43 -8.48 -7.38
CA ARG A 35 4.65 -7.73 -8.62
C ARG A 35 5.18 -6.32 -8.34
N LEU A 36 4.67 -5.64 -7.32
CA LEU A 36 5.17 -4.32 -6.91
C LEU A 36 6.62 -4.39 -6.40
N GLU A 37 6.96 -5.40 -5.59
CA GLU A 37 8.32 -5.61 -5.10
C GLU A 37 9.32 -5.82 -6.23
N SER A 38 8.92 -6.53 -7.30
CA SER A 38 9.74 -6.70 -8.51
C SER A 38 10.03 -5.39 -9.26
N LEU A 39 9.21 -4.35 -9.01
CA LEU A 39 9.39 -3.00 -9.54
C LEU A 39 10.15 -2.09 -8.55
N GLY A 40 10.61 -2.61 -7.42
CA GLY A 40 11.28 -1.83 -6.37
C GLY A 40 10.32 -1.03 -5.49
N ILE A 41 9.03 -1.37 -5.49
CA ILE A 41 7.98 -0.67 -4.75
C ILE A 41 7.49 -1.54 -3.60
N GLN A 42 7.48 -0.97 -2.40
CA GLN A 42 6.99 -1.63 -1.20
C GLN A 42 5.51 -1.32 -0.98
N SER A 43 4.81 -2.18 -0.23
CA SER A 43 3.39 -1.99 0.09
C SER A 43 3.20 -1.81 1.59
N VAL A 44 2.31 -0.89 1.97
CA VAL A 44 1.90 -0.67 3.35
C VAL A 44 0.38 -0.57 3.43
N VAL A 45 -0.21 -1.06 4.51
CA VAL A 45 -1.65 -0.95 4.75
C VAL A 45 -1.90 0.19 5.74
N PHE A 46 -2.84 1.06 5.39
CA PHE A 46 -3.46 2.05 6.24
C PHE A 46 -4.96 1.78 6.17
N ASP A 47 -5.56 1.20 7.21
CA ASP A 47 -6.98 0.87 7.21
C ASP A 47 -7.78 2.05 7.80
N PRO A 48 -8.51 2.84 7.00
CA PRO A 48 -9.28 3.98 7.51
C PRO A 48 -10.52 3.56 8.33
N CYS A 49 -10.74 2.26 8.54
CA CYS A 49 -11.91 1.68 9.19
C CYS A 49 -13.24 2.12 8.55
N ALA A 50 -13.23 2.30 7.22
CA ALA A 50 -14.43 2.70 6.47
C ALA A 50 -15.51 1.59 6.42
N GLY A 51 -15.18 0.37 6.87
CA GLY A 51 -16.10 -0.75 7.08
C GLY A 51 -16.17 -1.21 8.53
N THR A 52 -17.06 -2.16 8.84
CA THR A 52 -17.12 -2.78 10.18
C THR A 52 -15.81 -3.55 10.44
N PRO A 53 -15.10 -3.28 11.54
CA PRO A 53 -13.83 -3.94 11.81
C PRO A 53 -14.03 -5.46 11.88
N SER A 54 -13.24 -6.20 11.11
CA SER A 54 -13.41 -7.66 10.98
C SER A 54 -12.88 -8.43 12.19
N GLN A 55 -12.02 -7.83 13.02
CA GLN A 55 -11.40 -8.51 14.17
C GLN A 55 -10.84 -7.60 15.28
N GLU A 56 -10.46 -6.35 15.00
CA GLU A 56 -9.84 -5.46 16.00
C GLU A 56 -10.72 -4.25 16.35
N ASP A 57 -10.56 -3.71 17.56
CA ASP A 57 -11.24 -2.48 17.93
C ASP A 57 -10.65 -1.27 17.16
N PHE A 58 -11.52 -0.32 16.83
CA PHE A 58 -11.18 0.89 16.07
C PHE A 58 -9.94 1.63 16.62
N LEU A 59 -9.78 1.70 17.94
CA LEU A 59 -8.69 2.45 18.56
C LEU A 59 -7.35 1.74 18.35
N SER A 60 -7.33 0.42 18.40
CA SER A 60 -6.15 -0.39 18.09
C SER A 60 -5.71 -0.21 16.62
N THR A 61 -6.64 -0.31 15.67
CA THR A 61 -6.35 -0.10 14.24
C THR A 61 -5.83 1.31 13.94
N MET A 62 -6.48 2.33 14.50
CA MET A 62 -6.05 3.73 14.31
C MET A 62 -4.69 4.05 14.93
N LYS A 63 -4.25 3.30 15.96
CA LYS A 63 -2.89 3.44 16.53
C LYS A 63 -1.82 2.79 15.65
N MET A 64 -2.15 1.72 14.91
CA MET A 64 -1.19 1.05 14.03
C MET A 64 -0.94 1.85 12.73
N ASN A 65 -1.96 2.52 12.22
CA ASN A 65 -1.89 3.28 10.97
C ASN A 65 -0.73 4.30 10.90
N PRO A 66 -0.52 5.19 11.91
CA PRO A 66 0.64 6.08 11.92
C PRO A 66 1.99 5.35 11.95
N VAL A 67 2.08 4.20 12.64
CA VAL A 67 3.30 3.40 12.68
C VAL A 67 3.60 2.81 11.32
N ALA A 68 2.59 2.28 10.64
CA ALA A 68 2.70 1.75 9.28
C ALA A 68 3.16 2.85 8.32
N LEU A 69 2.51 4.02 8.35
CA LEU A 69 2.88 5.15 7.49
C LEU A 69 4.30 5.66 7.79
N LYS A 70 4.76 5.64 9.04
CA LYS A 70 6.10 6.10 9.41
C LYS A 70 7.20 5.36 8.65
N ILE A 71 6.98 4.12 8.25
CA ILE A 71 7.94 3.38 7.42
C ILE A 71 8.00 3.98 6.01
N ALA A 72 6.87 4.44 5.47
CA ALA A 72 6.80 4.99 4.12
C ALA A 72 7.34 6.43 4.01
N TYR A 73 7.15 7.28 5.03
CA TYR A 73 7.61 8.69 5.01
C TYR A 73 8.84 8.97 5.90
N GLY A 74 9.22 8.05 6.78
CA GLY A 74 10.31 8.23 7.74
C GLY A 74 11.71 7.86 7.23
N ASP A 75 11.78 7.09 6.13
CA ASP A 75 13.03 6.76 5.41
C ASP A 75 13.37 7.79 4.31
N SER A 76 12.81 9.01 4.39
CA SER A 76 13.04 10.12 3.45
C SER A 76 14.15 11.06 3.90
#